data_AF-A0A119K5I0-F1
#
_entry.id   AF-A0A119K5I0-F1
#
_cell.length_a   1.000
_cell.length_b   1.000
_cell.length_c   1.000
_cell.angle_alpha   90.00
_cell.angle_beta   90.00
_cell.angle_gamma   90.00
#
_symmetry.space_group_name_H-M   'P 1'
#
loop_
_entity.id
_entity.type
_entity.pdbx_description
1 polymer ?
#
loop_
_entity_poly.entity_id
_entity_poly.type
_entity_poly.pdbx_seq_one_letter_code
_entity_poly.pdbx_strand_id
1 'polypeptide(L)'
;MFSTRTYCSSVAALLLLLFAVPSFAQSFRVQCPFTTPSHPTALPLGAGEPAYTKPTYTGQASTATGAVNGAIKCQQISGGDGYATMANGVQTYLFAFGPLSGLADIKAGLPGTEFASVFNTVGDPRTDPTYNGAVGLAPDPDAGGALTGHVDPRPIMDIGVMNGNEPAPLMAIDEDDEFFLTLTNVGMIMRPDLFEKHTVHFHGYPNASSFYDGVPDASVAINIGASFTYYYLAPDAGTYFWHCHITPPEHLQMGMVGQIYVRPRQDRVPAGVSLYESLVTQQSDLRTRCGNDILCSTPLPKQNTGLVRAANPNIPPTNPATLSLYAYNDGDGSTAYDVEYPVQIHGFDPNFHFVGMTFNPEPFTDMKDKFFLLNGRSYPDTVTEGPMSTPSSDAAMHPSQPLATLINIPAGGRALLRISDLDVTEYQTLASLGIPMHVIAINARILRDMAGNNLAYDTNSITLGGGESLDLILDASDKTKYHSGQIFYLYTPNLDHLSNDQENFGGLMTEVHICSAVDPITKHCTL
;
A
#
# COMPACT_ATOMS: atom_id res chain seq x y z
N MET A 1 6.80 71.63 8.91
CA MET A 1 7.83 70.69 9.41
C MET A 1 7.23 69.30 9.37
N PHE A 2 7.55 68.52 8.32
CA PHE A 2 7.17 67.11 8.29
C PHE A 2 8.06 66.34 9.26
N SER A 3 7.45 65.55 10.13
CA SER A 3 8.15 64.78 11.17
C SER A 3 9.15 63.81 10.54
N THR A 4 10.39 63.81 11.02
CA THR A 4 11.43 62.85 10.61
C THR A 4 11.02 61.39 10.80
N ARG A 5 10.01 61.10 11.65
CA ARG A 5 9.44 59.76 11.80
C ARG A 5 8.65 59.27 10.60
N THR A 6 7.88 60.12 9.92
CA THR A 6 7.10 59.68 8.74
C THR A 6 8.00 59.38 7.55
N TYR A 7 9.11 60.11 7.37
CA TYR A 7 10.04 59.88 6.27
C TYR A 7 10.79 58.53 6.40
N CYS A 8 11.26 58.16 7.59
CA CYS A 8 11.95 56.87 7.79
C CYS A 8 11.01 55.67 7.62
N SER A 9 9.75 55.76 8.09
CA SER A 9 8.77 54.69 7.91
C SER A 9 8.32 54.53 6.46
N SER A 10 8.19 55.64 5.71
CA SER A 10 7.83 55.60 4.29
C SER A 10 8.96 55.06 3.41
N VAL A 11 10.23 55.37 3.73
CA VAL A 11 11.39 54.83 2.98
C VAL A 11 11.57 53.33 3.22
N ALA A 12 11.36 52.84 4.44
CA ALA A 12 11.39 51.40 4.74
C ALA A 12 10.26 50.63 4.03
N ALA A 13 9.05 51.19 4.00
CA ALA A 13 7.92 50.62 3.26
C ALA A 13 8.16 50.64 1.74
N LEU A 14 8.76 51.71 1.21
CA LEU A 14 9.10 51.81 -0.21
C LEU A 14 10.23 50.83 -0.60
N LEU A 15 11.21 50.61 0.27
CA LEU A 15 12.27 49.62 0.06
C LEU A 15 11.71 48.18 0.07
N LEU A 16 10.75 47.88 0.95
CA LEU A 16 10.04 46.58 0.94
C LEU A 16 9.19 46.38 -0.32
N LEU A 17 8.69 47.45 -0.94
CA LEU A 17 7.94 47.39 -2.21
C LEU A 17 8.85 47.32 -3.45
N LEU A 18 10.08 47.84 -3.37
CA LEU A 18 11.04 47.86 -4.48
C LEU A 18 11.85 46.55 -4.60
N PHE A 19 11.89 45.75 -3.52
CA PHE A 19 12.48 44.41 -3.51
C PHE A 19 11.40 43.36 -3.25
N ALA A 20 10.44 43.25 -4.17
CA ALA A 20 9.66 42.02 -4.29
C ALA A 20 10.61 40.92 -4.79
N VAL A 21 11.29 40.26 -3.86
CA VAL A 21 12.00 39.02 -4.19
C VAL A 21 10.90 38.01 -4.53
N PRO A 22 10.85 37.42 -5.74
CA PRO A 22 9.98 36.30 -5.99
C PRO A 22 10.19 35.25 -4.89
N SER A 23 9.13 34.94 -4.16
CA SER A 23 9.10 33.83 -3.22
C SER A 23 9.21 32.55 -4.03
N PHE A 24 10.42 32.05 -4.23
CA PHE A 24 10.70 30.76 -4.89
C PHE A 24 10.55 29.56 -3.95
N ALA A 25 9.68 29.65 -2.95
CA ALA A 25 9.28 28.47 -2.19
C ALA A 25 8.14 27.79 -2.97
N GLN A 26 8.48 27.01 -4.00
CA GLN A 26 7.51 26.05 -4.51
C GLN A 26 7.31 25.00 -3.42
N SER A 27 6.19 25.13 -2.70
CA SER A 27 5.96 24.38 -1.48
C SER A 27 5.62 22.92 -1.80
N PHE A 28 4.93 22.66 -2.91
CA PHE A 28 4.74 21.32 -3.47
C PHE A 28 5.79 20.99 -4.53
N ARG A 29 6.29 19.76 -4.50
CA ARG A 29 7.17 19.20 -5.53
C ARG A 29 6.93 17.70 -5.60
N VAL A 30 6.81 17.18 -6.81
CA VAL A 30 6.52 15.75 -7.03
C VAL A 30 7.56 15.19 -7.98
N GLN A 31 8.34 14.21 -7.53
CA GLN A 31 9.48 13.72 -8.29
C GLN A 31 9.38 12.22 -8.55
N CYS A 32 9.66 11.85 -9.80
CA CYS A 32 9.85 10.47 -10.20
C CYS A 32 10.92 10.43 -11.30
N PRO A 33 12.14 9.98 -11.01
CA PRO A 33 13.20 9.94 -12.01
C PRO A 33 12.92 8.86 -13.07
N PHE A 34 13.25 9.15 -14.34
CA PHE A 34 13.29 8.12 -15.38
C PHE A 34 14.52 7.22 -15.29
N THR A 35 15.57 7.70 -14.62
CA THR A 35 16.84 7.01 -14.48
C THR A 35 17.48 7.33 -13.13
N THR A 36 18.21 6.37 -12.57
CA THR A 36 19.04 6.52 -11.38
C THR A 36 20.41 5.90 -11.66
N PRO A 37 21.39 5.99 -10.73
CA PRO A 37 22.63 5.22 -10.86
C PRO A 37 22.39 3.70 -10.95
N SER A 38 21.35 3.18 -10.29
CA SER A 38 20.96 1.75 -10.35
C SER A 38 20.20 1.41 -11.64
N HIS A 39 19.50 2.39 -12.21
CA HIS A 39 18.72 2.29 -13.45
C HIS A 39 19.19 3.34 -14.46
N PRO A 40 20.37 3.16 -15.09
CA PRO A 40 20.99 4.19 -15.95
C PRO A 40 20.27 4.40 -17.28
N THR A 41 19.29 3.56 -17.62
CA THR A 41 18.50 3.65 -18.85
C THR A 41 17.02 3.56 -18.49
N ALA A 42 16.24 4.49 -19.02
CA ALA A 42 14.81 4.54 -18.77
C ALA A 42 14.11 3.30 -19.34
N LEU A 43 13.17 2.73 -18.57
CA LEU A 43 12.34 1.65 -19.06
C LEU A 43 11.46 2.15 -20.23
N PRO A 44 11.40 1.39 -21.34
CA PRO A 44 10.52 1.74 -22.45
C PRO A 44 9.05 1.84 -22.01
N LEU A 45 8.28 2.70 -22.67
CA LEU A 45 6.84 2.81 -22.43
C LEU A 45 6.16 1.45 -22.64
N GLY A 46 5.34 1.02 -21.67
CA GLY A 46 4.65 -0.26 -21.70
C GLY A 46 5.53 -1.48 -21.38
N ALA A 47 6.80 -1.28 -21.00
CA ALA A 47 7.60 -2.37 -20.44
C ALA A 47 7.08 -2.76 -19.05
N GLY A 48 7.04 -4.07 -18.77
CA GLY A 48 6.78 -4.59 -17.43
C GLY A 48 8.07 -4.70 -16.60
N GLU A 49 7.97 -5.41 -15.48
CA GLU A 49 9.11 -5.62 -14.59
C GLU A 49 10.29 -6.31 -15.28
N PRO A 50 11.52 -5.79 -15.15
CA PRO A 50 12.71 -6.44 -15.68
C PRO A 50 12.96 -7.80 -15.03
N ALA A 51 13.37 -8.78 -15.83
CA ALA A 51 13.74 -10.10 -15.32
C ALA A 51 14.91 -10.01 -14.32
N TYR A 52 14.88 -10.84 -13.28
CA TYR A 52 16.04 -11.00 -12.41
C TYR A 52 17.11 -11.83 -13.13
N THR A 53 18.29 -11.26 -13.35
CA THR A 53 19.36 -11.94 -14.12
C THR A 53 20.54 -12.38 -13.24
N LYS A 54 20.98 -11.50 -12.33
CA LYS A 54 22.09 -11.69 -11.40
C LYS A 54 22.06 -10.55 -10.37
N PRO A 55 22.78 -10.60 -9.23
CA PRO A 55 22.77 -9.50 -8.26
C PRO A 55 23.14 -8.13 -8.86
N THR A 56 22.44 -7.06 -8.48
CA THR A 56 22.73 -5.67 -8.91
C THR A 56 24.00 -5.12 -8.24
N TYR A 57 24.18 -5.43 -6.96
CA TYR A 57 25.29 -4.96 -6.12
C TYR A 57 25.88 -6.12 -5.29
N THR A 58 27.13 -5.99 -4.85
CA THR A 58 27.88 -7.03 -4.13
C THR A 58 28.28 -6.62 -2.68
N GLY A 59 27.38 -5.98 -1.92
CA GLY A 59 27.57 -5.63 -0.49
C GLY A 59 27.71 -4.14 -0.16
N GLN A 60 28.01 -3.80 1.10
CA GLN A 60 28.06 -2.41 1.62
C GLN A 60 29.17 -1.52 1.01
N ALA A 61 30.21 -2.11 0.40
CA ALA A 61 31.30 -1.39 -0.27
C ALA A 61 31.33 -1.69 -1.79
N SER A 62 30.17 -2.00 -2.38
CA SER A 62 30.08 -2.72 -3.65
C SER A 62 30.45 -1.93 -4.90
N THR A 63 30.92 -2.69 -5.89
CA THR A 63 30.99 -2.29 -7.30
C THR A 63 29.71 -2.75 -7.99
N ALA A 64 29.17 -1.91 -8.88
CA ALA A 64 28.00 -2.26 -9.68
C ALA A 64 28.32 -3.45 -10.59
N THR A 65 27.45 -4.45 -10.63
CA THR A 65 27.65 -5.63 -11.50
C THR A 65 27.26 -5.36 -12.96
N GLY A 66 26.72 -4.17 -13.23
CA GLY A 66 26.14 -3.76 -14.51
C GLY A 66 24.81 -4.44 -14.82
N ALA A 67 24.24 -5.22 -13.90
CA ALA A 67 22.85 -5.67 -14.00
C ALA A 67 21.89 -4.57 -13.54
N VAL A 68 20.75 -4.50 -14.21
CA VAL A 68 19.60 -3.70 -13.79
C VAL A 68 18.48 -4.70 -13.53
N ASN A 69 18.12 -4.86 -12.27
CA ASN A 69 16.98 -5.69 -11.86
C ASN A 69 15.98 -4.77 -11.16
N GLY A 70 14.68 -5.08 -11.31
CA GLY A 70 13.62 -4.21 -10.82
C GLY A 70 13.44 -2.98 -11.71
N ALA A 71 12.48 -2.15 -11.33
CA ALA A 71 12.11 -0.93 -12.02
C ALA A 71 12.18 0.29 -11.08
N ILE A 72 11.97 1.48 -11.67
CA ILE A 72 11.63 2.67 -10.89
C ILE A 72 10.11 2.74 -10.77
N LYS A 73 9.61 2.67 -9.54
CA LYS A 73 8.22 2.85 -9.17
C LYS A 73 8.01 4.18 -8.47
N CYS A 74 6.86 4.79 -8.68
CA CYS A 74 6.54 6.07 -8.10
C CYS A 74 5.07 6.12 -7.68
N GLN A 75 4.80 6.84 -6.60
CA GLN A 75 3.44 7.15 -6.17
C GLN A 75 3.38 8.51 -5.49
N GLN A 76 2.25 9.19 -5.60
CA GLN A 76 1.94 10.42 -4.90
C GLN A 76 0.69 10.21 -4.06
N ILE A 77 0.77 10.63 -2.80
CA ILE A 77 -0.35 10.60 -1.86
C ILE A 77 -0.52 11.97 -1.20
N SER A 78 -1.73 12.27 -0.74
CA SER A 78 -2.03 13.41 0.12
C SER A 78 -2.17 12.99 1.58
N GLY A 79 -1.90 13.90 2.51
CA GLY A 79 -2.44 13.85 3.87
C GLY A 79 -3.45 14.98 4.04
N GLY A 80 -4.70 14.65 4.35
CA GLY A 80 -5.83 15.59 4.42
C GLY A 80 -7.09 14.94 4.98
N ASP A 81 -8.22 15.60 4.77
CA ASP A 81 -9.52 15.12 5.27
C ASP A 81 -10.12 14.04 4.37
N GLY A 82 -11.00 13.25 4.96
CA GLY A 82 -11.85 12.31 4.25
C GLY A 82 -13.10 11.98 5.06
N TYR A 83 -13.92 11.12 4.50
CA TYR A 83 -15.04 10.51 5.19
C TYR A 83 -15.10 9.04 4.80
N ALA A 84 -15.78 8.23 5.60
CA ALA A 84 -16.24 6.92 5.20
C ALA A 84 -17.66 6.69 5.71
N THR A 85 -18.50 6.05 4.90
CA THR A 85 -19.81 5.58 5.35
C THR A 85 -19.64 4.17 5.90
N MET A 86 -19.98 4.01 7.18
CA MET A 86 -20.00 2.71 7.83
C MET A 86 -21.24 1.91 7.43
N ALA A 87 -21.23 0.61 7.67
CA ALA A 87 -22.27 -0.32 7.22
C ALA A 87 -23.69 -0.02 7.75
N ASN A 88 -23.82 0.69 8.88
CA ASN A 88 -25.11 1.15 9.42
C ASN A 88 -25.54 2.54 8.86
N GLY A 89 -24.80 3.08 7.89
CA GLY A 89 -25.03 4.37 7.26
C GLY A 89 -24.45 5.59 7.99
N VAL A 90 -23.79 5.41 9.14
CA VAL A 90 -23.12 6.51 9.85
C VAL A 90 -21.93 7.01 9.02
N GLN A 91 -21.86 8.33 8.82
CA GLN A 91 -20.65 8.96 8.29
C GLN A 91 -19.62 9.15 9.40
N THR A 92 -18.43 8.66 9.14
CA THR A 92 -17.27 8.78 10.02
C THR A 92 -16.28 9.72 9.35
N TYR A 93 -15.88 10.78 10.06
CA TYR A 93 -14.83 11.70 9.61
C TYR A 93 -13.48 11.00 9.63
N LEU A 94 -12.68 11.19 8.59
CA LEU A 94 -11.33 10.67 8.49
C LEU A 94 -10.33 11.80 8.43
N PHE A 95 -9.17 11.50 8.98
CA PHE A 95 -7.95 12.22 8.71
C PHE A 95 -6.94 11.18 8.24
N ALA A 96 -6.76 11.12 6.92
CA ALA A 96 -6.28 9.92 6.24
C ALA A 96 -5.38 10.27 5.05
N PHE A 97 -4.76 9.23 4.48
CA PHE A 97 -4.02 9.39 3.24
C PHE A 97 -4.95 9.24 2.03
N GLY A 98 -4.76 10.09 1.03
CA GLY A 98 -5.53 10.07 -0.22
C GLY A 98 -4.64 9.82 -1.44
N PRO A 99 -5.16 9.21 -2.53
CA PRO A 99 -4.38 9.02 -3.74
C PRO A 99 -4.25 10.30 -4.56
N LEU A 100 -3.03 10.59 -5.03
CA LEU A 100 -2.70 11.66 -5.98
C LEU A 100 -1.96 11.12 -7.22
N SER A 101 -1.88 9.80 -7.40
CA SER A 101 -1.45 9.11 -8.61
C SER A 101 -2.09 7.72 -8.63
N GLY A 102 -2.00 7.00 -9.76
CA GLY A 102 -2.57 5.65 -9.89
C GLY A 102 -4.07 5.60 -9.63
N LEU A 103 -4.81 6.69 -9.91
CA LEU A 103 -6.21 6.82 -9.50
C LEU A 103 -7.12 5.81 -10.22
N ALA A 104 -6.88 5.56 -11.51
CA ALA A 104 -7.66 4.58 -12.27
C ALA A 104 -7.37 3.16 -11.80
N ASP A 105 -6.11 2.85 -11.48
CA ASP A 105 -5.70 1.55 -10.95
C ASP A 105 -6.29 1.29 -9.57
N ILE A 106 -6.21 2.25 -8.65
CA ILE A 106 -6.84 2.15 -7.32
C ILE A 106 -8.36 1.96 -7.45
N LYS A 107 -9.01 2.69 -8.37
CA LYS A 107 -10.44 2.52 -8.65
C LYS A 107 -10.77 1.12 -9.18
N ALA A 108 -9.83 0.47 -9.86
CA ALA A 108 -9.95 -0.91 -10.31
C ALA A 108 -9.53 -1.95 -9.23
N GLY A 109 -9.22 -1.52 -8.01
CA GLY A 109 -8.75 -2.40 -6.92
C GLY A 109 -7.29 -2.83 -7.07
N LEU A 110 -6.51 -2.15 -7.91
CA LEU A 110 -5.09 -2.38 -8.12
C LEU A 110 -4.23 -1.42 -7.27
N PRO A 111 -2.96 -1.76 -7.01
CA PRO A 111 -2.02 -0.87 -6.34
C PRO A 111 -1.82 0.46 -7.10
N GLY A 112 -1.68 1.58 -6.40
CA GLY A 112 -1.49 2.90 -7.01
C GLY A 112 -0.04 3.26 -7.38
N THR A 113 0.88 2.31 -7.21
CA THR A 113 2.30 2.43 -7.57
C THR A 113 2.49 2.28 -9.06
N GLU A 114 3.07 3.29 -9.69
CA GLU A 114 3.18 3.40 -11.13
C GLU A 114 4.63 3.31 -11.62
N PHE A 115 4.84 2.83 -12.84
CA PHE A 115 6.13 3.01 -13.51
C PHE A 115 6.39 4.49 -13.78
N ALA A 116 7.67 4.89 -13.79
CA ALA A 116 8.05 6.27 -14.09
C ALA A 116 7.49 6.81 -15.42
N SER A 117 7.26 5.94 -16.41
CA SER A 117 6.67 6.32 -17.70
C SER A 117 5.19 6.68 -17.62
N VAL A 118 4.44 6.06 -16.72
CA VAL A 118 3.02 6.38 -16.46
C VAL A 118 2.94 7.56 -15.49
N PHE A 119 3.67 7.49 -14.38
CA PHE A 119 3.66 8.51 -13.33
C PHE A 119 3.98 9.91 -13.87
N ASN A 120 4.95 10.03 -14.78
CA ASN A 120 5.37 11.32 -15.35
C ASN A 120 4.51 11.78 -16.55
N THR A 121 3.32 11.21 -16.76
CA THR A 121 2.38 11.69 -17.77
C THR A 121 1.64 12.92 -17.23
N VAL A 122 1.72 14.06 -17.93
CA VAL A 122 0.97 15.28 -17.56
C VAL A 122 -0.50 15.13 -17.95
N GLY A 123 -1.41 15.33 -16.99
CA GLY A 123 -2.85 15.30 -17.22
C GLY A 123 -3.66 15.80 -16.03
N ASP A 124 -5.00 15.70 -16.14
CA ASP A 124 -5.94 16.10 -15.09
C ASP A 124 -7.03 15.03 -14.93
N PRO A 125 -7.09 14.31 -13.79
CA PRO A 125 -8.04 13.22 -13.58
C PRO A 125 -9.50 13.68 -13.55
N ARG A 126 -9.77 14.99 -13.40
CA ARG A 126 -11.14 15.53 -13.51
C ARG A 126 -11.68 15.47 -14.93
N THR A 127 -10.80 15.41 -15.92
CA THR A 127 -11.15 15.33 -17.34
C THR A 127 -10.84 13.97 -17.96
N ASP A 128 -9.98 13.18 -17.34
CA ASP A 128 -9.60 11.83 -17.77
C ASP A 128 -9.76 10.83 -16.62
N PRO A 129 -10.85 10.03 -16.60
CA PRO A 129 -11.08 9.04 -15.55
C PRO A 129 -10.12 7.84 -15.62
N THR A 130 -9.27 7.75 -16.65
CA THR A 130 -8.25 6.70 -16.83
C THR A 130 -6.84 7.17 -16.44
N TYR A 131 -6.73 8.38 -15.87
CA TYR A 131 -5.45 8.99 -15.52
C TYR A 131 -4.79 8.34 -14.31
N ASN A 132 -3.56 7.88 -14.50
CA ASN A 132 -2.69 7.31 -13.46
C ASN A 132 -1.44 8.14 -13.15
N GLY A 133 -1.16 9.20 -13.91
CA GLY A 133 -0.02 10.09 -13.66
C GLY A 133 -0.13 10.80 -12.31
N ALA A 134 0.96 11.44 -11.87
CA ALA A 134 0.92 12.27 -10.66
C ALA A 134 0.07 13.53 -10.89
N VAL A 135 -0.79 13.82 -9.92
CA VAL A 135 -1.68 14.98 -9.94
C VAL A 135 -0.88 16.25 -9.75
N GLY A 136 -1.14 17.22 -10.63
CA GLY A 136 -0.50 18.53 -10.60
C GLY A 136 0.84 18.60 -11.32
N LEU A 137 1.37 17.51 -11.91
CA LEU A 137 2.58 17.59 -12.72
C LEU A 137 2.44 18.65 -13.82
N ALA A 138 3.43 19.54 -13.91
CA ALA A 138 3.46 20.60 -14.89
C ALA A 138 4.87 20.75 -15.49
N PRO A 139 4.99 21.04 -16.79
CA PRO A 139 6.25 21.45 -17.41
C PRO A 139 6.86 22.64 -16.66
N ASP A 140 8.13 22.54 -16.27
CA ASP A 140 8.83 23.60 -15.56
C ASP A 140 9.19 24.74 -16.54
N PRO A 141 8.60 25.94 -16.39
CA PRO A 141 8.88 27.07 -17.28
C PRO A 141 10.34 27.53 -17.20
N ASP A 142 11.01 27.35 -16.06
CA ASP A 142 12.39 27.77 -15.83
C ASP A 142 13.40 26.74 -16.36
N ALA A 143 12.95 25.50 -16.61
CA ALA A 143 13.74 24.43 -17.21
C ALA A 143 13.35 24.10 -18.66
N GLY A 144 12.79 25.08 -19.39
CA GLY A 144 12.44 24.91 -20.80
C GLY A 144 11.32 23.89 -21.06
N GLY A 145 10.43 23.70 -20.09
CA GLY A 145 9.32 22.75 -20.15
C GLY A 145 9.67 21.33 -19.74
N ALA A 146 10.84 21.08 -19.15
CA ALA A 146 11.19 19.77 -18.61
C ALA A 146 10.34 19.44 -17.37
N LEU A 147 10.11 18.15 -17.10
CA LEU A 147 9.49 17.70 -15.85
C LEU A 147 10.55 17.58 -14.74
N THR A 148 10.73 18.65 -13.98
CA THR A 148 11.73 18.75 -12.88
C THR A 148 11.14 18.42 -11.50
N GLY A 149 9.86 18.05 -11.49
CA GLY A 149 8.97 18.01 -10.32
C GLY A 149 8.29 19.34 -10.02
N HIS A 150 8.37 20.32 -10.92
CA HIS A 150 7.48 21.47 -10.93
C HIS A 150 6.02 21.00 -11.02
N VAL A 151 5.13 21.63 -10.23
CA VAL A 151 3.72 21.29 -10.19
C VAL A 151 2.82 22.53 -10.20
N ASP A 152 1.62 22.38 -10.76
CA ASP A 152 0.47 23.23 -10.46
C ASP A 152 -0.14 22.77 -9.12
N PRO A 153 -0.09 23.57 -8.05
CA PRO A 153 -0.66 23.19 -6.76
C PRO A 153 -2.18 23.06 -6.77
N ARG A 154 -2.88 23.71 -7.71
CA ARG A 154 -4.35 23.77 -7.71
C ARG A 154 -4.97 22.37 -7.86
N PRO A 155 -4.65 21.56 -8.89
CA PRO A 155 -5.15 20.19 -8.98
C PRO A 155 -4.85 19.34 -7.73
N ILE A 156 -3.69 19.52 -7.11
CA ILE A 156 -3.30 18.79 -5.89
C ILE A 156 -4.25 19.14 -4.74
N MET A 157 -4.55 20.43 -4.55
CA MET A 157 -5.48 20.87 -3.49
C MET A 157 -6.93 20.48 -3.81
N ASP A 158 -7.37 20.70 -5.04
CA ASP A 158 -8.74 20.42 -5.48
C ASP A 158 -9.11 18.93 -5.31
N ILE A 159 -8.12 18.04 -5.49
CA ILE A 159 -8.32 16.59 -5.38
C ILE A 159 -7.94 16.09 -3.99
N GLY A 160 -6.80 16.50 -3.43
CA GLY A 160 -6.22 15.85 -2.27
C GLY A 160 -6.90 16.16 -0.94
N VAL A 161 -7.59 17.30 -0.81
CA VAL A 161 -8.06 17.83 0.51
C VAL A 161 -9.17 16.99 1.13
N MET A 162 -10.10 16.43 0.32
CA MET A 162 -11.24 15.65 0.80
C MET A 162 -11.21 14.18 0.34
N ASN A 163 -10.03 13.68 -0.02
CA ASN A 163 -9.85 12.38 -0.68
C ASN A 163 -9.10 11.39 0.21
N GLY A 164 -9.14 11.57 1.53
CA GLY A 164 -8.61 10.62 2.51
C GLY A 164 -9.41 9.31 2.48
N ASN A 165 -8.69 8.18 2.38
CA ASN A 165 -9.27 6.85 2.25
C ASN A 165 -8.94 5.97 3.46
N GLU A 166 -9.82 5.01 3.75
CA GLU A 166 -9.52 3.87 4.63
C GLU A 166 -9.84 2.56 3.87
N PRO A 167 -8.85 1.68 3.63
CA PRO A 167 -7.43 1.85 3.92
C PRO A 167 -6.83 2.96 3.05
N ALA A 168 -5.68 3.48 3.47
CA ALA A 168 -4.85 4.34 2.63
C ALA A 168 -4.51 3.65 1.29
N PRO A 169 -4.12 4.44 0.26
CA PRO A 169 -3.80 3.91 -1.07
C PRO A 169 -2.86 2.70 -1.04
N LEU A 170 -3.34 1.56 -1.56
CA LEU A 170 -2.56 0.34 -1.63
C LEU A 170 -1.29 0.53 -2.45
N MET A 171 -0.18 0.01 -1.95
CA MET A 171 1.10 0.00 -2.63
C MET A 171 1.55 -1.43 -2.90
N ALA A 172 2.12 -1.68 -4.07
CA ALA A 172 2.77 -2.95 -4.36
C ALA A 172 3.98 -2.74 -5.26
N ILE A 173 5.10 -3.28 -4.85
CA ILE A 173 6.36 -3.20 -5.60
C ILE A 173 6.94 -4.61 -5.77
N ASP A 174 7.92 -4.74 -6.63
CA ASP A 174 8.64 -5.99 -6.82
C ASP A 174 10.02 -5.87 -6.13
N GLU A 175 10.55 -6.97 -5.61
CA GLU A 175 11.90 -6.97 -5.06
C GLU A 175 12.89 -6.36 -6.07
N ASP A 176 13.89 -5.62 -5.59
CA ASP A 176 14.84 -4.82 -6.39
C ASP A 176 14.34 -3.48 -6.95
N ASP A 177 13.05 -3.15 -6.86
CA ASP A 177 12.55 -1.85 -7.31
C ASP A 177 13.13 -0.68 -6.50
N GLU A 178 13.37 0.45 -7.18
CA GLU A 178 13.54 1.75 -6.53
C GLU A 178 12.20 2.45 -6.46
N PHE A 179 11.72 2.74 -5.26
CA PHE A 179 10.41 3.32 -5.02
C PHE A 179 10.52 4.77 -4.52
N PHE A 180 9.89 5.69 -5.28
CA PHE A 180 9.79 7.11 -4.94
C PHE A 180 8.36 7.45 -4.53
N LEU A 181 8.15 7.67 -3.23
CA LEU A 181 6.84 8.02 -2.69
C LEU A 181 6.80 9.50 -2.34
N THR A 182 5.91 10.26 -2.95
CA THR A 182 5.70 11.67 -2.60
C THR A 182 4.49 11.83 -1.68
N LEU A 183 4.72 12.30 -0.46
CA LEU A 183 3.65 12.77 0.42
C LEU A 183 3.45 14.26 0.24
N THR A 184 2.23 14.68 -0.05
CA THR A 184 1.82 16.09 -0.11
C THR A 184 0.83 16.40 1.00
N ASN A 185 1.23 17.18 1.99
CA ASN A 185 0.32 17.56 3.06
C ASN A 185 -0.54 18.73 2.59
N VAL A 186 -1.80 18.45 2.29
CA VAL A 186 -2.77 19.44 1.79
C VAL A 186 -3.56 20.11 2.93
N GLY A 187 -3.37 19.63 4.16
CA GLY A 187 -4.05 20.13 5.35
C GLY A 187 -5.51 19.72 5.44
N MET A 188 -6.17 20.22 6.49
CA MET A 188 -7.52 19.86 6.89
C MET A 188 -8.43 21.08 6.73
N ILE A 189 -9.53 20.95 5.98
CA ILE A 189 -10.55 21.98 5.85
C ILE A 189 -11.59 21.90 6.97
N MET A 190 -11.80 20.70 7.53
CA MET A 190 -12.71 20.44 8.63
C MET A 190 -12.11 20.87 9.98
N ARG A 191 -10.78 20.77 10.12
CA ARG A 191 -10.00 21.21 11.27
C ARG A 191 -8.91 22.21 10.88
N PRO A 192 -9.27 23.43 10.41
CA PRO A 192 -8.29 24.42 9.95
C PRO A 192 -7.42 25.01 11.08
N ASP A 193 -7.74 24.67 12.34
CA ASP A 193 -6.95 24.99 13.54
C ASP A 193 -5.78 24.03 13.76
N LEU A 194 -5.82 22.83 13.15
CA LEU A 194 -4.77 21.84 13.24
C LEU A 194 -3.72 22.09 12.17
N PHE A 195 -2.50 22.44 12.61
CA PHE A 195 -1.33 22.62 11.74
C PHE A 195 -0.43 21.39 11.78
N GLU A 196 -1.06 20.21 11.74
CA GLU A 196 -0.33 18.97 11.90
C GLU A 196 0.52 18.63 10.68
N LYS A 197 1.64 18.00 10.98
CA LYS A 197 2.55 17.47 9.98
C LYS A 197 2.18 16.02 9.73
N HIS A 198 2.64 15.49 8.61
CA HIS A 198 2.56 14.06 8.33
C HIS A 198 3.90 13.48 7.96
N THR A 199 4.02 12.18 8.17
CA THR A 199 5.14 11.36 7.74
C THR A 199 4.63 10.07 7.11
N VAL A 200 5.52 9.32 6.46
CA VAL A 200 5.26 7.95 6.05
C VAL A 200 6.30 7.07 6.71
N HIS A 201 5.85 6.19 7.60
CA HIS A 201 6.67 5.20 8.28
C HIS A 201 6.26 3.80 7.86
N PHE A 202 7.25 2.96 7.53
CA PHE A 202 7.04 1.56 7.10
C PHE A 202 7.49 0.60 8.20
N HIS A 203 6.60 -0.28 8.65
CA HIS A 203 6.95 -1.33 9.60
C HIS A 203 7.56 -2.54 8.90
N GLY A 204 8.65 -3.05 9.47
CA GLY A 204 9.38 -4.21 8.92
C GLY A 204 10.24 -3.91 7.70
N TYR A 205 10.19 -2.67 7.18
CA TYR A 205 10.88 -2.28 5.96
C TYR A 205 12.31 -1.77 6.27
N PRO A 206 13.37 -2.39 5.74
CA PRO A 206 14.73 -1.88 5.86
C PRO A 206 14.90 -0.60 5.03
N ASN A 207 14.77 0.56 5.70
CA ASN A 207 14.89 1.86 5.06
C ASN A 207 16.33 2.14 4.58
N ALA A 208 16.46 2.80 3.43
CA ALA A 208 17.77 3.15 2.86
C ALA A 208 18.58 4.12 3.75
N SER A 209 17.88 4.92 4.55
CA SER A 209 18.43 5.86 5.52
C SER A 209 17.37 6.16 6.57
N SER A 210 17.80 6.45 7.82
CA SER A 210 16.89 6.94 8.87
C SER A 210 16.15 8.22 8.47
N PHE A 211 16.71 8.98 7.53
CA PHE A 211 16.08 10.19 6.99
C PHE A 211 14.75 9.92 6.25
N TYR A 212 14.59 8.72 5.68
CA TYR A 212 13.37 8.29 4.98
C TYR A 212 12.47 7.39 5.82
N ASP A 213 12.79 7.22 7.11
CA ASP A 213 12.09 6.29 7.98
C ASP A 213 10.71 6.78 8.40
N GLY A 214 10.47 8.09 8.44
CA GLY A 214 9.18 8.66 8.83
C GLY A 214 8.96 8.84 10.33
N VAL A 215 9.85 8.33 11.21
CA VAL A 215 9.85 8.71 12.64
C VAL A 215 10.33 10.16 12.79
N PRO A 216 9.50 11.08 13.28
CA PRO A 216 9.73 12.53 13.14
C PRO A 216 10.99 13.04 13.86
N ASP A 217 11.45 12.35 14.89
CA ASP A 217 12.66 12.73 15.63
C ASP A 217 13.96 12.49 14.85
N ALA A 218 13.92 11.57 13.88
CA ALA A 218 15.07 11.14 13.08
C ALA A 218 14.91 11.38 11.57
N SER A 219 13.74 11.83 11.13
CA SER A 219 13.35 12.00 9.72
C SER A 219 12.62 13.32 9.47
N VAL A 220 12.08 13.51 8.27
CA VAL A 220 11.39 14.74 7.86
C VAL A 220 9.89 14.63 8.12
N ALA A 221 9.34 15.59 8.86
CA ALA A 221 7.90 15.79 8.98
C ALA A 221 7.41 16.88 8.02
N ILE A 222 6.38 16.58 7.24
CA ILE A 222 5.91 17.41 6.13
C ILE A 222 4.84 18.37 6.66
N ASN A 223 5.12 19.67 6.62
CA ASN A 223 4.16 20.72 6.98
C ASN A 223 3.02 20.82 5.97
N ILE A 224 1.88 21.36 6.41
CA ILE A 224 0.78 21.75 5.53
C ILE A 224 1.28 22.67 4.42
N GLY A 225 0.82 22.39 3.20
CA GLY A 225 1.22 23.09 2.00
C GLY A 225 2.58 22.63 1.47
N ALA A 226 3.25 21.64 2.06
CA ALA A 226 4.52 21.12 1.57
C ALA A 226 4.42 19.69 1.00
N SER A 227 5.37 19.32 0.14
CA SER A 227 5.57 17.93 -0.30
C SER A 227 6.99 17.45 0.00
N PHE A 228 7.13 16.14 0.18
CA PHE A 228 8.42 15.48 0.28
C PHE A 228 8.38 14.13 -0.44
N THR A 229 9.44 13.85 -1.21
CA THR A 229 9.61 12.56 -1.90
C THR A 229 10.59 11.70 -1.11
N TYR A 230 10.06 10.61 -0.55
CA TYR A 230 10.80 9.52 0.05
C TYR A 230 11.46 8.68 -1.04
N TYR A 231 12.58 8.05 -0.69
CA TYR A 231 13.24 7.04 -1.52
C TYR A 231 13.39 5.75 -0.72
N TYR A 232 12.91 4.67 -1.32
CA TYR A 232 13.01 3.33 -0.79
C TYR A 232 13.62 2.39 -1.84
N LEU A 233 14.35 1.39 -1.36
CA LEU A 233 14.74 0.24 -2.17
C LEU A 233 13.89 -0.92 -1.68
N ALA A 234 13.20 -1.60 -2.60
CA ALA A 234 12.33 -2.71 -2.28
C ALA A 234 13.08 -3.75 -1.42
N PRO A 235 12.49 -4.17 -0.29
CA PRO A 235 13.10 -5.10 0.63
C PRO A 235 12.85 -6.51 0.12
N ASP A 236 12.96 -7.50 1.00
CA ASP A 236 12.58 -8.87 0.66
C ASP A 236 11.07 -8.97 0.39
N ALA A 237 10.68 -10.00 -0.34
CA ALA A 237 9.27 -10.31 -0.58
C ALA A 237 8.51 -10.49 0.74
N GLY A 238 7.28 -9.98 0.79
CA GLY A 238 6.40 -10.13 1.94
C GLY A 238 5.39 -9.01 2.07
N THR A 239 4.60 -9.11 3.14
CA THR A 239 3.55 -8.16 3.47
C THR A 239 4.01 -7.24 4.59
N TYR A 240 3.95 -5.94 4.32
CA TYR A 240 4.31 -4.86 5.21
C TYR A 240 3.12 -3.92 5.35
N PHE A 241 3.28 -2.91 6.21
CA PHE A 241 2.29 -1.86 6.37
C PHE A 241 2.97 -0.55 6.71
N TRP A 242 2.21 0.52 6.58
CA TRP A 242 2.71 1.87 6.70
C TRP A 242 1.68 2.79 7.32
N HIS A 243 2.17 3.83 7.99
CA HIS A 243 1.31 4.79 8.66
C HIS A 243 2.01 6.12 8.91
N CYS A 244 1.25 7.12 9.37
CA CYS A 244 1.81 8.37 9.86
C CYS A 244 2.39 8.19 11.27
N HIS A 245 3.56 8.79 11.53
CA HIS A 245 4.22 8.75 12.83
C HIS A 245 4.18 10.10 13.58
N ILE A 246 3.22 10.96 13.21
CA ILE A 246 2.83 12.15 13.97
C ILE A 246 1.62 11.77 14.80
N THR A 247 1.62 12.13 16.10
CA THR A 247 0.58 11.77 17.08
C THR A 247 -0.05 10.38 16.84
N PRO A 248 0.76 9.30 16.78
CA PRO A 248 0.36 8.05 16.11
C PRO A 248 -1.01 7.49 16.54
N PRO A 249 -1.37 7.40 17.84
CA PRO A 249 -2.67 6.85 18.22
C PRO A 249 -3.86 7.57 17.58
N GLU A 250 -3.76 8.88 17.34
CA GLU A 250 -4.81 9.64 16.66
C GLU A 250 -4.77 9.38 15.16
N HIS A 251 -3.61 9.54 14.52
CA HIS A 251 -3.52 9.45 13.05
C HIS A 251 -3.86 8.04 12.56
N LEU A 252 -3.49 7.00 13.31
CA LEU A 252 -3.85 5.63 12.98
C LEU A 252 -5.37 5.41 13.11
N GLN A 253 -5.95 5.84 14.23
CA GLN A 253 -7.39 5.75 14.47
C GLN A 253 -8.17 6.49 13.38
N MET A 254 -7.69 7.65 12.93
CA MET A 254 -8.39 8.47 11.95
C MET A 254 -8.23 8.02 10.49
N GLY A 255 -7.40 7.00 10.21
CA GLY A 255 -7.26 6.37 8.89
C GLY A 255 -5.95 6.64 8.15
N MET A 256 -4.91 7.16 8.81
CA MET A 256 -3.57 7.30 8.21
C MET A 256 -2.78 5.99 8.25
N VAL A 257 -3.38 4.91 7.76
CA VAL A 257 -2.83 3.54 7.78
C VAL A 257 -3.08 2.82 6.47
N GLY A 258 -2.06 2.11 5.98
CA GLY A 258 -2.14 1.38 4.73
C GLY A 258 -1.26 0.14 4.71
N GLN A 259 -1.56 -0.73 3.76
CA GLN A 259 -0.76 -1.91 3.47
C GLN A 259 0.18 -1.67 2.28
N ILE A 260 1.36 -2.30 2.32
CA ILE A 260 2.27 -2.41 1.18
C ILE A 260 2.81 -3.84 1.10
N TYR A 261 2.83 -4.44 -0.08
CA TYR A 261 3.45 -5.75 -0.25
C TYR A 261 4.48 -5.76 -1.37
N VAL A 262 5.42 -6.69 -1.23
CA VAL A 262 6.57 -6.84 -2.12
C VAL A 262 6.50 -8.22 -2.77
N ARG A 263 6.48 -8.25 -4.10
CA ARG A 263 6.44 -9.50 -4.88
C ARG A 263 7.83 -10.09 -5.06
N PRO A 264 7.97 -11.42 -5.00
CA PRO A 264 9.27 -12.07 -5.04
C PRO A 264 9.93 -12.05 -6.42
N ARG A 265 11.26 -12.03 -6.45
CA ARG A 265 12.09 -12.30 -7.64
C ARG A 265 11.69 -13.60 -8.34
N GLN A 266 11.14 -14.56 -7.60
CA GLN A 266 10.62 -15.81 -8.15
C GLN A 266 9.58 -15.59 -9.25
N ASP A 267 8.76 -14.53 -9.17
CA ASP A 267 7.79 -14.13 -10.20
C ASP A 267 8.45 -13.55 -11.46
N ARG A 268 9.77 -13.32 -11.43
CA ARG A 268 10.57 -12.80 -12.53
C ARG A 268 11.57 -13.83 -13.08
N VAL A 269 11.55 -15.06 -12.56
CA VAL A 269 12.30 -16.20 -13.13
C VAL A 269 11.70 -16.55 -14.51
N PRO A 270 12.51 -16.80 -15.56
CA PRO A 270 11.97 -17.18 -16.86
C PRO A 270 11.23 -18.53 -16.84
N ALA A 271 10.23 -18.70 -17.71
CA ALA A 271 9.50 -19.95 -17.84
C ALA A 271 10.45 -21.13 -18.18
N GLY A 272 10.23 -22.28 -17.55
CA GLY A 272 11.04 -23.49 -17.71
C GLY A 272 12.37 -23.48 -16.93
N VAL A 273 12.69 -22.40 -16.21
CA VAL A 273 13.88 -22.32 -15.36
C VAL A 273 13.57 -22.84 -13.95
N SER A 274 14.52 -23.53 -13.34
CA SER A 274 14.39 -24.07 -11.99
C SER A 274 14.27 -22.96 -10.93
N LEU A 275 13.28 -23.09 -10.05
CA LEU A 275 13.09 -22.17 -8.93
C LEU A 275 14.24 -22.31 -7.92
N TYR A 276 14.62 -23.55 -7.60
CA TYR A 276 15.71 -23.85 -6.66
C TYR A 276 17.04 -23.25 -7.10
N GLU A 277 17.47 -23.52 -8.35
CA GLU A 277 18.74 -23.01 -8.87
C GLU A 277 18.74 -21.48 -9.00
N SER A 278 17.57 -20.89 -9.27
CA SER A 278 17.39 -19.43 -9.27
C SER A 278 17.59 -18.86 -7.86
N LEU A 279 16.98 -19.48 -6.84
CA LEU A 279 17.17 -19.08 -5.44
C LEU A 279 18.63 -19.26 -4.99
N VAL A 280 19.30 -20.36 -5.37
CA VAL A 280 20.74 -20.55 -5.13
C VAL A 280 21.56 -19.41 -5.74
N THR A 281 21.22 -18.98 -6.96
CA THR A 281 21.88 -17.85 -7.60
C THR A 281 21.61 -16.54 -6.84
N GLN A 282 20.38 -16.33 -6.36
CA GLN A 282 20.02 -15.16 -5.55
C GLN A 282 20.78 -15.10 -4.22
N GLN A 283 21.20 -16.23 -3.65
CA GLN A 283 22.08 -16.26 -2.46
C GLN A 283 23.49 -15.67 -2.73
N SER A 284 23.83 -15.31 -3.97
CA SER A 284 25.04 -14.53 -4.26
C SER A 284 24.84 -13.01 -4.08
N ASP A 285 23.59 -12.53 -3.95
CA ASP A 285 23.29 -11.14 -3.62
C ASP A 285 23.50 -10.89 -2.13
N LEU A 286 24.53 -10.13 -1.79
CA LEU A 286 24.86 -9.87 -0.39
C LEU A 286 23.79 -9.07 0.37
N ARG A 287 22.83 -8.44 -0.32
CA ARG A 287 21.70 -7.75 0.32
C ARG A 287 20.71 -8.73 0.93
N THR A 288 20.49 -9.87 0.28
CA THR A 288 19.43 -10.84 0.62
C THR A 288 19.98 -12.23 0.95
N ARG A 289 21.31 -12.41 0.90
CA ARG A 289 21.96 -13.69 1.19
C ARG A 289 21.77 -14.08 2.66
N CYS A 290 21.29 -15.30 2.85
CA CYS A 290 21.05 -15.87 4.16
C CYS A 290 22.32 -16.28 4.91
N GLY A 291 23.26 -16.99 4.28
CA GLY A 291 24.46 -17.48 4.98
C GLY A 291 24.11 -18.21 6.29
N ASN A 292 24.66 -17.76 7.42
CA ASN A 292 24.33 -18.23 8.77
C ASN A 292 23.45 -17.23 9.55
N ASP A 293 22.86 -16.26 8.87
CA ASP A 293 22.03 -15.23 9.49
C ASP A 293 20.68 -15.82 9.87
N ILE A 294 20.34 -15.75 11.16
CA ILE A 294 19.05 -16.21 11.67
C ILE A 294 17.89 -15.30 11.23
N LEU A 295 18.19 -14.08 10.79
CA LEU A 295 17.20 -13.13 10.25
C LEU A 295 16.98 -13.27 8.73
N CYS A 296 17.55 -14.33 8.14
CA CYS A 296 17.36 -14.72 6.75
C CYS A 296 15.88 -14.81 6.38
N SER A 297 15.53 -14.18 5.27
CA SER A 297 14.18 -14.10 4.73
C SER A 297 13.90 -15.07 3.58
N THR A 298 14.95 -15.66 3.01
CA THR A 298 14.88 -16.51 1.81
C THR A 298 15.71 -17.80 1.98
N PRO A 299 15.54 -18.57 3.08
CA PRO A 299 16.34 -19.78 3.28
C PRO A 299 16.04 -20.81 2.18
N LEU A 300 17.09 -21.50 1.72
CA LEU A 300 16.93 -22.55 0.72
C LEU A 300 16.06 -23.69 1.26
N PRO A 301 15.19 -24.31 0.44
CA PRO A 301 14.47 -25.49 0.86
C PRO A 301 15.44 -26.65 1.09
N LYS A 302 15.10 -27.51 2.05
CA LYS A 302 15.94 -28.66 2.46
C LYS A 302 16.33 -29.57 1.29
N GLN A 303 15.47 -29.68 0.29
CA GLN A 303 15.69 -30.50 -0.90
C GLN A 303 15.26 -29.72 -2.14
N ASN A 304 16.01 -29.90 -3.23
CA ASN A 304 15.60 -29.44 -4.55
C ASN A 304 14.48 -30.35 -5.07
N THR A 305 13.28 -29.80 -5.25
CA THR A 305 12.10 -30.52 -5.75
C THR A 305 12.10 -30.70 -7.27
N GLY A 306 13.05 -30.07 -7.98
CA GLY A 306 13.11 -30.04 -9.44
C GLY A 306 12.06 -29.14 -10.07
N LEU A 307 11.34 -28.34 -9.27
CA LEU A 307 10.28 -27.48 -9.78
C LEU A 307 10.85 -26.35 -10.66
N VAL A 308 10.16 -26.10 -11.76
CA VAL A 308 10.44 -25.03 -12.71
C VAL A 308 9.28 -24.05 -12.76
N ARG A 309 9.54 -22.79 -13.08
CA ARG A 309 8.46 -21.83 -13.29
C ARG A 309 7.64 -22.22 -14.53
N ALA A 310 6.34 -22.37 -14.37
CA ALA A 310 5.44 -22.86 -15.41
C ALA A 310 4.22 -21.95 -15.60
N ALA A 311 3.44 -22.24 -16.64
CA ALA A 311 2.15 -21.61 -16.85
C ALA A 311 1.18 -21.99 -15.73
N ASN A 312 0.36 -21.03 -15.28
CA ASN A 312 -0.68 -21.29 -14.32
C ASN A 312 -1.87 -22.00 -15.01
N PRO A 313 -2.22 -23.24 -14.61
CA PRO A 313 -3.32 -23.99 -15.25
C PRO A 313 -4.71 -23.42 -14.97
N ASN A 314 -4.86 -22.59 -13.93
CA ASN A 314 -6.12 -21.97 -13.53
C ASN A 314 -6.34 -20.59 -14.17
N ILE A 315 -5.34 -20.05 -14.87
CA ILE A 315 -5.43 -18.77 -15.57
C ILE A 315 -5.56 -19.02 -17.09
N PRO A 316 -6.57 -18.45 -17.77
CA PRO A 316 -6.70 -18.59 -19.22
C PRO A 316 -5.46 -18.06 -19.96
N PRO A 317 -4.99 -18.71 -21.05
CA PRO A 317 -3.84 -18.26 -21.83
C PRO A 317 -4.00 -16.85 -22.45
N THR A 318 -5.23 -16.34 -22.49
CA THR A 318 -5.56 -14.99 -22.96
C THR A 318 -5.30 -13.90 -21.93
N ASN A 319 -5.09 -14.26 -20.66
CA ASN A 319 -4.74 -13.32 -19.61
C ASN A 319 -3.24 -13.02 -19.67
N PRO A 320 -2.80 -11.75 -19.53
CA PRO A 320 -1.37 -11.42 -19.50
C PRO A 320 -0.58 -12.11 -18.36
N ALA A 321 -1.23 -12.46 -17.24
CA ALA A 321 -0.65 -13.18 -16.11
C ALA A 321 -0.63 -14.70 -16.32
N THR A 322 0.02 -15.18 -17.38
CA THR A 322 -0.02 -16.61 -17.76
C THR A 322 0.83 -17.54 -16.89
N LEU A 323 1.78 -17.01 -16.11
CA LEU A 323 2.72 -17.80 -15.32
C LEU A 323 2.28 -17.91 -13.86
N SER A 324 2.67 -19.00 -13.20
CA SER A 324 2.49 -19.15 -11.76
C SER A 324 3.16 -17.99 -11.01
N LEU A 325 2.44 -17.51 -10.00
CA LEU A 325 2.86 -16.48 -9.06
C LEU A 325 3.12 -17.11 -7.68
N TYR A 326 3.98 -16.48 -6.91
CA TYR A 326 4.44 -16.99 -5.61
C TYR A 326 4.43 -15.88 -4.56
N ALA A 327 4.13 -16.22 -3.31
CA ALA A 327 4.12 -15.22 -2.24
C ALA A 327 5.54 -14.84 -1.81
N TYR A 328 6.50 -15.78 -1.89
CA TYR A 328 7.89 -15.63 -1.44
C TYR A 328 8.88 -16.34 -2.39
N ASN A 329 10.17 -16.03 -2.23
CA ASN A 329 11.25 -16.79 -2.87
C ASN A 329 11.48 -18.14 -2.16
N ASP A 330 10.59 -19.11 -2.39
CA ASP A 330 10.61 -20.40 -1.69
C ASP A 330 11.51 -21.47 -2.33
N GLY A 331 11.85 -21.32 -3.62
CA GLY A 331 12.65 -22.27 -4.40
C GLY A 331 12.01 -23.64 -4.63
N ASP A 332 10.86 -23.94 -4.05
CA ASP A 332 10.16 -25.23 -4.13
C ASP A 332 8.70 -25.12 -4.60
N GLY A 333 8.19 -23.88 -4.78
CA GLY A 333 6.84 -23.54 -5.22
C GLY A 333 5.74 -23.80 -4.19
N SER A 334 6.11 -24.02 -2.93
CA SER A 334 5.16 -24.23 -1.82
C SER A 334 4.22 -23.05 -1.60
N THR A 335 4.62 -21.83 -2.01
CA THR A 335 3.87 -20.58 -1.85
C THR A 335 3.11 -20.14 -3.11
N ALA A 336 2.91 -21.05 -4.07
CA ALA A 336 2.21 -20.73 -5.32
C ALA A 336 0.72 -20.44 -5.10
N TYR A 337 0.21 -19.39 -5.76
CA TYR A 337 -1.19 -18.97 -5.71
C TYR A 337 -1.73 -18.58 -7.10
N ASP A 338 -3.06 -18.49 -7.23
CA ASP A 338 -3.74 -18.07 -8.45
C ASP A 338 -4.25 -16.63 -8.37
N VAL A 339 -4.71 -16.24 -7.19
CA VAL A 339 -5.29 -14.92 -6.92
C VAL A 339 -4.79 -14.40 -5.58
N GLU A 340 -4.51 -13.10 -5.51
CA GLU A 340 -3.97 -12.42 -4.32
C GLU A 340 -4.97 -11.37 -3.82
N TYR A 341 -5.16 -11.31 -2.50
CA TYR A 341 -6.04 -10.35 -1.83
C TYR A 341 -5.30 -9.67 -0.66
N PRO A 342 -5.08 -8.35 -0.70
CA PRO A 342 -4.69 -7.57 0.47
C PRO A 342 -5.87 -7.45 1.43
N VAL A 343 -5.64 -7.68 2.72
CA VAL A 343 -6.64 -7.61 3.78
C VAL A 343 -6.05 -6.85 4.97
N GLN A 344 -6.46 -5.60 5.12
CA GLN A 344 -6.15 -4.76 6.27
C GLN A 344 -7.25 -4.90 7.31
N ILE A 345 -6.89 -5.32 8.52
CA ILE A 345 -7.75 -5.31 9.69
C ILE A 345 -7.58 -3.97 10.40
N HIS A 346 -8.69 -3.33 10.77
CA HIS A 346 -8.69 -2.10 11.55
C HIS A 346 -9.97 -1.97 12.40
N GLY A 347 -9.99 -1.01 13.31
CA GLY A 347 -11.13 -0.70 14.17
C GLY A 347 -11.36 0.80 14.30
N PHE A 348 -12.62 1.23 14.27
CA PHE A 348 -13.03 2.62 14.48
C PHE A 348 -13.93 2.81 15.70
N ASP A 349 -13.54 3.72 16.59
CA ASP A 349 -14.35 4.35 17.63
C ASP A 349 -15.07 5.59 17.06
N PRO A 350 -16.38 5.54 16.78
CA PRO A 350 -17.11 6.68 16.21
C PRO A 350 -17.07 7.93 17.11
N ASN A 351 -16.96 7.77 18.43
CA ASN A 351 -16.87 8.92 19.33
C ASN A 351 -15.51 9.62 19.19
N PHE A 352 -14.42 8.86 19.03
CA PHE A 352 -13.09 9.41 18.79
C PHE A 352 -13.07 10.25 17.50
N HIS A 353 -13.63 9.73 16.41
CA HIS A 353 -13.71 10.46 15.13
C HIS A 353 -14.61 11.71 15.21
N PHE A 354 -15.72 11.64 15.95
CA PHE A 354 -16.59 12.80 16.17
C PHE A 354 -15.91 13.89 17.01
N VAL A 355 -15.21 13.51 18.08
CA VAL A 355 -14.45 14.44 18.94
C VAL A 355 -13.30 15.07 18.15
N GLY A 356 -12.56 14.28 17.37
CA GLY A 356 -11.50 14.74 16.47
C GLY A 356 -12.00 15.68 15.37
N MET A 357 -13.27 15.61 14.99
CA MET A 357 -13.88 16.59 14.08
C MET A 357 -14.32 17.90 14.80
N THR A 358 -14.53 17.89 16.12
CA THR A 358 -15.26 18.95 16.85
C THR A 358 -14.42 19.78 17.85
N PHE A 359 -13.10 19.88 17.65
CA PHE A 359 -12.19 20.76 18.43
C PHE A 359 -12.06 20.41 19.93
N ASN A 360 -12.39 19.17 20.30
CA ASN A 360 -12.32 18.70 21.68
C ASN A 360 -11.11 17.77 21.86
N PRO A 361 -10.49 17.73 23.06
CA PRO A 361 -9.37 16.82 23.30
C PRO A 361 -9.83 15.35 23.24
N GLU A 362 -9.09 14.54 22.51
CA GLU A 362 -9.38 13.14 22.28
C GLU A 362 -9.03 12.27 23.51
N PRO A 363 -9.99 11.50 24.07
CA PRO A 363 -9.75 10.70 25.28
C PRO A 363 -9.17 9.33 24.93
N PHE A 364 -7.87 9.27 24.61
CA PHE A 364 -7.18 8.03 24.21
C PHE A 364 -7.39 6.83 25.14
N THR A 365 -7.52 7.06 26.46
CA THR A 365 -7.73 5.98 27.44
C THR A 365 -9.13 5.36 27.39
N ASP A 366 -10.10 6.07 26.78
CA ASP A 366 -11.49 5.65 26.68
C ASP A 366 -11.85 5.19 25.25
N MET A 367 -10.87 5.13 24.35
CA MET A 367 -11.04 4.70 22.97
C MET A 367 -11.60 3.28 22.92
N LYS A 368 -12.69 3.09 22.19
CA LYS A 368 -13.38 1.80 22.06
C LYS A 368 -13.95 1.62 20.67
N ASP A 369 -13.40 0.68 19.94
CA ASP A 369 -13.90 0.39 18.62
C ASP A 369 -15.33 -0.16 18.66
N LYS A 370 -16.09 0.28 17.65
CA LYS A 370 -17.49 -0.09 17.41
C LYS A 370 -17.73 -0.54 15.98
N PHE A 371 -16.87 -0.12 15.06
CA PHE A 371 -16.84 -0.63 13.70
C PHE A 371 -15.54 -1.37 13.52
N PHE A 372 -15.63 -2.68 13.32
CA PHE A 372 -14.47 -3.50 13.02
C PHE A 372 -14.44 -3.78 11.52
N LEU A 373 -13.28 -3.57 10.91
CA LEU A 373 -13.14 -3.31 9.49
C LEU A 373 -12.18 -4.30 8.83
N LEU A 374 -12.59 -4.82 7.67
CA LEU A 374 -11.69 -5.43 6.70
C LEU A 374 -11.61 -4.51 5.48
N ASN A 375 -10.42 -4.01 5.16
CA ASN A 375 -10.20 -2.99 4.13
C ASN A 375 -11.14 -1.79 4.29
N GLY A 376 -11.26 -1.29 5.52
CA GLY A 376 -12.06 -0.11 5.86
C GLY A 376 -13.58 -0.35 5.83
N ARG A 377 -14.04 -1.59 5.67
CA ARG A 377 -15.48 -1.94 5.57
C ARG A 377 -15.88 -2.93 6.65
N SER A 378 -17.05 -2.74 7.23
CA SER A 378 -17.71 -3.77 8.05
C SER A 378 -18.73 -4.54 7.20
N TYR A 379 -18.97 -5.81 7.51
CA TYR A 379 -20.03 -6.57 6.85
C TYR A 379 -21.40 -5.88 7.02
N PRO A 380 -22.26 -5.80 5.97
CA PRO A 380 -22.15 -6.47 4.67
C PRO A 380 -21.37 -5.70 3.59
N ASP A 381 -20.76 -4.56 3.87
CA ASP A 381 -20.05 -3.78 2.85
C ASP A 381 -18.77 -4.47 2.36
N THR A 382 -18.22 -5.39 3.16
CA THR A 382 -17.06 -6.22 2.80
C THR A 382 -17.28 -7.08 1.56
N VAL A 383 -18.51 -7.48 1.27
CA VAL A 383 -18.88 -8.27 0.07
C VAL A 383 -19.28 -7.42 -1.12
N THR A 384 -19.33 -6.09 -0.97
CA THR A 384 -19.59 -5.18 -2.09
C THR A 384 -18.37 -5.13 -3.01
N GLU A 385 -18.56 -5.52 -4.27
CA GLU A 385 -17.49 -5.48 -5.26
C GLU A 385 -17.06 -4.05 -5.62
N GLY A 386 -15.78 -3.89 -5.94
CA GLY A 386 -15.21 -2.60 -6.35
C GLY A 386 -15.17 -1.56 -5.24
N PRO A 387 -14.75 -0.31 -5.54
CA PRO A 387 -14.59 0.76 -4.57
C PRO A 387 -15.93 1.34 -4.10
N MET A 388 -15.98 1.78 -2.84
CA MET A 388 -17.10 2.55 -2.29
C MET A 388 -16.78 4.04 -2.22
N SER A 389 -17.83 4.84 -2.30
CA SER A 389 -17.75 6.30 -2.18
C SER A 389 -18.72 6.79 -1.11
N THR A 390 -18.40 7.92 -0.51
CA THR A 390 -19.21 8.55 0.53
C THR A 390 -19.46 10.02 0.20
N PRO A 391 -20.60 10.59 0.60
CA PRO A 391 -20.78 12.03 0.60
C PRO A 391 -19.79 12.70 1.59
N SER A 392 -19.19 13.79 1.15
CA SER A 392 -18.27 14.60 1.96
C SER A 392 -18.88 15.95 2.35
N SER A 393 -18.13 16.78 3.07
CA SER A 393 -18.57 18.10 3.57
C SER A 393 -18.87 19.11 2.44
N ASP A 394 -18.36 18.88 1.24
CA ASP A 394 -18.65 19.64 0.02
C ASP A 394 -19.92 19.17 -0.72
N ALA A 395 -20.66 18.22 -0.14
CA ALA A 395 -21.83 17.56 -0.71
C ALA A 395 -21.58 16.77 -2.02
N ALA A 396 -20.31 16.52 -2.37
CA ALA A 396 -19.93 15.63 -3.45
C ALA A 396 -19.64 14.21 -2.93
N MET A 397 -19.73 13.23 -3.82
CA MET A 397 -19.32 11.86 -3.54
C MET A 397 -17.82 11.72 -3.80
N HIS A 398 -17.06 11.29 -2.79
CA HIS A 398 -15.64 11.01 -2.91
C HIS A 398 -15.38 9.51 -2.67
N PRO A 399 -14.45 8.87 -3.41
CA PRO A 399 -13.95 7.56 -3.06
C PRO A 399 -13.43 7.56 -1.62
N SER A 400 -13.74 6.53 -0.84
CA SER A 400 -13.34 6.45 0.57
C SER A 400 -12.77 5.10 0.95
N GLN A 401 -13.41 4.02 0.48
CA GLN A 401 -13.01 2.65 0.79
C GLN A 401 -12.70 1.93 -0.53
N PRO A 402 -11.44 2.02 -1.02
CA PRO A 402 -11.10 1.61 -2.39
C PRO A 402 -11.10 0.09 -2.59
N LEU A 403 -10.87 -0.69 -1.55
CA LEU A 403 -10.68 -2.13 -1.63
C LEU A 403 -11.87 -2.90 -1.05
N ALA A 404 -12.33 -3.90 -1.79
CA ALA A 404 -13.27 -4.90 -1.27
C ALA A 404 -12.51 -6.01 -0.52
N THR A 405 -13.24 -6.81 0.25
CA THR A 405 -12.68 -7.99 0.96
C THR A 405 -13.39 -9.28 0.54
N LEU A 406 -14.14 -9.26 -0.55
CA LEU A 406 -14.72 -10.46 -1.14
C LEU A 406 -13.62 -11.32 -1.75
N ILE A 407 -13.51 -12.58 -1.31
CA ILE A 407 -12.46 -13.49 -1.76
C ILE A 407 -13.04 -14.47 -2.77
N ASN A 408 -12.66 -14.34 -4.03
CA ASN A 408 -13.05 -15.26 -5.09
C ASN A 408 -11.90 -16.23 -5.39
N ILE A 409 -12.15 -17.54 -5.30
CA ILE A 409 -11.15 -18.60 -5.56
C ILE A 409 -11.62 -19.48 -6.72
N PRO A 410 -10.80 -19.72 -7.77
CA PRO A 410 -11.18 -20.67 -8.81
C PRO A 410 -11.20 -22.10 -8.26
N ALA A 411 -12.19 -22.89 -8.65
CA ALA A 411 -12.33 -24.29 -8.25
C ALA A 411 -11.15 -25.11 -8.78
N GLY A 412 -10.36 -25.71 -7.89
CA GLY A 412 -9.07 -26.30 -8.23
C GLY A 412 -7.88 -25.36 -8.03
N GLY A 413 -8.09 -24.18 -7.46
CA GLY A 413 -7.07 -23.16 -7.27
C GLY A 413 -6.91 -22.67 -5.84
N ARG A 414 -6.15 -21.58 -5.69
CA ARG A 414 -5.62 -21.07 -4.43
C ARG A 414 -5.68 -19.56 -4.37
N ALA A 415 -6.09 -19.04 -3.21
CA ALA A 415 -6.03 -17.61 -2.93
C ALA A 415 -4.97 -17.32 -1.85
N LEU A 416 -4.07 -16.38 -2.16
CA LEU A 416 -3.17 -15.78 -1.18
C LEU A 416 -3.91 -14.63 -0.49
N LEU A 417 -4.00 -14.69 0.84
CA LEU A 417 -4.42 -13.55 1.65
C LEU A 417 -3.18 -12.93 2.29
N ARG A 418 -3.00 -11.63 2.05
CA ARG A 418 -1.98 -10.81 2.70
C ARG A 418 -2.62 -10.00 3.79
N ILE A 419 -2.45 -10.45 5.04
CA ILE A 419 -3.17 -9.89 6.17
C ILE A 419 -2.24 -8.97 6.96
N SER A 420 -2.70 -7.78 7.28
CA SER A 420 -2.04 -6.87 8.24
C SER A 420 -3.07 -6.37 9.23
N ASP A 421 -2.70 -6.32 10.51
CA ASP A 421 -3.53 -5.74 11.55
C ASP A 421 -2.96 -4.39 11.97
N LEU A 422 -3.75 -3.34 11.79
CA LEU A 422 -3.41 -1.95 12.07
C LEU A 422 -4.30 -1.34 13.16
N ASP A 423 -5.12 -2.19 13.81
CA ASP A 423 -5.93 -1.82 14.96
C ASP A 423 -5.05 -1.32 16.11
N VAL A 424 -5.48 -0.23 16.77
CA VAL A 424 -4.73 0.41 17.85
C VAL A 424 -5.27 0.05 19.24
N THR A 425 -6.45 -0.57 19.32
CA THR A 425 -7.15 -0.85 20.58
C THR A 425 -7.20 -2.33 20.94
N GLU A 426 -7.32 -3.22 19.96
CA GLU A 426 -7.62 -4.63 20.20
C GLU A 426 -6.73 -5.61 19.41
N TYR A 427 -6.70 -6.86 19.88
CA TYR A 427 -6.20 -7.98 19.08
C TYR A 427 -7.33 -8.54 18.25
N GLN A 428 -7.06 -8.84 16.99
CA GLN A 428 -8.07 -9.33 16.07
C GLN A 428 -7.87 -10.80 15.74
N THR A 429 -8.95 -11.57 15.80
CA THR A 429 -8.96 -12.98 15.42
C THR A 429 -9.83 -13.17 14.20
N LEU A 430 -9.31 -13.84 13.17
CA LEU A 430 -10.10 -14.28 12.02
C LEU A 430 -10.11 -15.81 11.98
N ALA A 431 -11.25 -16.37 11.58
CA ALA A 431 -11.47 -17.79 11.44
C ALA A 431 -12.09 -18.13 10.10
N SER A 432 -11.70 -19.28 9.54
CA SER A 432 -12.36 -19.90 8.40
C SER A 432 -12.67 -21.34 8.74
N LEU A 433 -13.96 -21.68 8.83
CA LEU A 433 -14.42 -23.03 9.15
C LEU A 433 -14.58 -23.92 7.91
N GLY A 434 -14.58 -23.32 6.71
CA GLY A 434 -14.81 -24.02 5.45
C GLY A 434 -13.52 -24.45 4.76
N ILE A 435 -12.59 -23.52 4.62
CA ILE A 435 -11.29 -23.73 3.97
C ILE A 435 -10.22 -23.48 5.03
N PRO A 436 -9.43 -24.50 5.42
CA PRO A 436 -8.33 -24.29 6.36
C PRO A 436 -7.35 -23.24 5.83
N MET A 437 -6.80 -22.45 6.75
CA MET A 437 -5.79 -21.45 6.47
C MET A 437 -4.41 -22.10 6.55
N HIS A 438 -3.72 -22.17 5.42
CA HIS A 438 -2.32 -22.59 5.36
C HIS A 438 -1.41 -21.39 5.56
N VAL A 439 -0.93 -21.18 6.79
CA VAL A 439 -0.08 -20.03 7.13
C VAL A 439 1.33 -20.27 6.62
N ILE A 440 1.84 -19.37 5.79
CA ILE A 440 3.13 -19.51 5.11
C ILE A 440 4.17 -18.49 5.55
N ALA A 441 3.76 -17.36 6.13
CA ALA A 441 4.66 -16.31 6.55
C ALA A 441 4.07 -15.44 7.66
N ILE A 442 4.94 -14.84 8.46
CA ILE A 442 4.59 -13.89 9.51
C ILE A 442 5.59 -12.72 9.43
N ASN A 443 5.10 -11.48 9.51
CA ASN A 443 5.90 -10.26 9.52
C ASN A 443 6.90 -10.18 8.35
N ALA A 444 6.39 -10.38 7.12
CA ALA A 444 7.18 -10.43 5.89
C ALA A 444 8.34 -11.44 5.90
N ARG A 445 8.20 -12.55 6.64
CA ARG A 445 9.18 -13.65 6.70
C ARG A 445 8.50 -14.98 6.48
N ILE A 446 8.98 -15.72 5.47
CA ILE A 446 8.54 -17.08 5.18
C ILE A 446 8.81 -17.99 6.39
N LEU A 447 7.85 -18.86 6.71
CA LEU A 447 7.98 -19.85 7.77
C LEU A 447 8.88 -21.01 7.32
N ARG A 448 10.19 -20.78 7.37
CA ARG A 448 11.20 -21.79 7.06
C ARG A 448 12.43 -21.60 7.93
N ASP A 449 12.95 -22.68 8.49
CA ASP A 449 14.16 -22.61 9.31
C ASP A 449 15.44 -22.57 8.46
N MET A 450 16.57 -22.31 9.12
CA MET A 450 17.89 -22.27 8.48
C MET A 450 18.38 -23.62 7.95
N ALA A 451 17.75 -24.74 8.35
CA ALA A 451 18.00 -26.06 7.77
C ALA A 451 17.11 -26.33 6.55
N GLY A 452 16.30 -25.35 6.15
CA GLY A 452 15.38 -25.41 5.01
C GLY A 452 14.10 -26.20 5.28
N ASN A 453 13.83 -26.58 6.53
CA ASN A 453 12.59 -27.26 6.90
C ASN A 453 11.43 -26.25 6.81
N ASN A 454 10.37 -26.66 6.11
CA ASN A 454 9.15 -25.86 6.03
C ASN A 454 8.42 -25.91 7.39
N LEU A 455 8.12 -24.73 7.94
CA LEU A 455 7.42 -24.54 9.20
C LEU A 455 6.00 -24.01 9.00
N ALA A 456 5.53 -23.89 7.76
CA ALA A 456 4.13 -23.59 7.45
C ALA A 456 3.20 -24.59 8.12
N TYR A 457 2.03 -24.11 8.53
CA TYR A 457 1.08 -24.90 9.29
C TYR A 457 -0.37 -24.56 8.91
N ASP A 458 -1.24 -25.55 9.08
CA ASP A 458 -2.68 -25.38 8.87
C ASP A 458 -3.37 -24.98 10.17
N THR A 459 -4.29 -24.03 10.09
CA THR A 459 -5.15 -23.61 11.20
C THR A 459 -6.54 -23.21 10.69
N ASN A 460 -7.53 -23.19 11.57
CA ASN A 460 -8.85 -22.61 11.27
C ASN A 460 -9.02 -21.21 11.85
N SER A 461 -8.04 -20.72 12.61
CA SER A 461 -8.05 -19.38 13.19
C SER A 461 -6.64 -18.79 13.26
N ILE A 462 -6.55 -17.49 13.03
CA ILE A 462 -5.36 -16.67 13.23
C ILE A 462 -5.71 -15.53 14.18
N THR A 463 -4.76 -15.12 15.00
CA THR A 463 -4.87 -13.93 15.84
C THR A 463 -3.67 -13.05 15.56
N LEU A 464 -3.91 -11.77 15.30
CA LEU A 464 -2.89 -10.75 15.12
C LEU A 464 -3.11 -9.65 16.17
N GLY A 465 -2.02 -9.02 16.58
CA GLY A 465 -2.09 -7.73 17.25
C GLY A 465 -1.83 -6.59 16.28
N GLY A 466 -2.21 -5.37 16.70
CA GLY A 466 -1.82 -4.15 16.02
C GLY A 466 -0.31 -4.09 15.74
N GLY A 467 0.04 -3.93 14.47
CA GLY A 467 1.41 -3.91 13.99
C GLY A 467 1.98 -5.28 13.57
N GLU A 468 1.14 -6.30 13.42
CA GLU A 468 1.55 -7.61 12.90
C GLU A 468 1.01 -7.84 11.48
N SER A 469 1.70 -8.69 10.71
CA SER A 469 1.23 -9.17 9.42
C SER A 469 1.45 -10.67 9.26
N LEU A 470 0.65 -11.27 8.41
CA LEU A 470 0.65 -12.70 8.14
C LEU A 470 0.20 -12.95 6.71
N ASP A 471 0.88 -13.88 6.03
CA ASP A 471 0.42 -14.38 4.73
C ASP A 471 -0.02 -15.83 4.86
N LEU A 472 -1.17 -16.12 4.26
CA LEU A 472 -1.73 -17.47 4.23
C LEU A 472 -2.34 -17.79 2.88
N ILE A 473 -2.51 -19.08 2.62
CA ILE A 473 -3.17 -19.60 1.44
C ILE A 473 -4.47 -20.30 1.84
N LEU A 474 -5.55 -19.94 1.17
CA LEU A 474 -6.78 -20.73 1.14
C LEU A 474 -6.72 -21.67 -0.07
N ASP A 475 -6.59 -22.97 0.19
CA ASP A 475 -6.42 -23.99 -0.86
C ASP A 475 -7.75 -24.68 -1.21
N ALA A 476 -8.28 -24.32 -2.38
CA ALA A 476 -9.47 -24.93 -2.98
C ALA A 476 -9.14 -25.93 -4.12
N SER A 477 -7.94 -26.51 -4.11
CA SER A 477 -7.48 -27.44 -5.15
C SER A 477 -8.24 -28.78 -5.18
N ASP A 478 -8.75 -29.22 -4.01
CA ASP A 478 -9.53 -30.46 -3.89
C ASP A 478 -10.96 -30.26 -4.42
N LYS A 479 -11.14 -30.48 -5.72
CA LYS A 479 -12.42 -30.37 -6.43
C LYS A 479 -13.52 -31.33 -5.93
N THR A 480 -13.20 -32.27 -5.05
CA THR A 480 -14.20 -33.15 -4.41
C THR A 480 -14.83 -32.51 -3.17
N LYS A 481 -14.18 -31.47 -2.62
CA LYS A 481 -14.64 -30.69 -1.46
C LYS A 481 -15.15 -29.33 -1.87
N TYR A 482 -14.45 -28.67 -2.79
CA TYR A 482 -14.68 -27.30 -3.20
C TYR A 482 -15.20 -27.23 -4.64
N HIS A 483 -16.46 -26.89 -4.79
CA HIS A 483 -17.22 -26.87 -6.03
C HIS A 483 -17.70 -25.44 -6.32
N SER A 484 -17.76 -25.07 -7.62
CA SER A 484 -18.26 -23.76 -8.03
C SER A 484 -19.65 -23.47 -7.45
N GLY A 485 -19.86 -22.24 -6.99
CA GLY A 485 -21.09 -21.76 -6.35
C GLY A 485 -21.16 -22.00 -4.83
N GLN A 486 -20.13 -22.60 -4.22
CA GLN A 486 -20.04 -22.66 -2.76
C GLN A 486 -19.56 -21.34 -2.17
N ILE A 487 -20.16 -20.96 -1.04
CA ILE A 487 -19.81 -19.78 -0.27
C ILE A 487 -19.38 -20.23 1.13
N PHE A 488 -18.19 -19.81 1.53
CA PHE A 488 -17.67 -19.93 2.89
C PHE A 488 -17.48 -18.54 3.48
N TYR A 489 -17.07 -18.49 4.75
CA TYR A 489 -16.86 -17.23 5.46
C TYR A 489 -15.44 -17.15 6.02
N LEU A 490 -14.90 -15.94 6.00
CA LEU A 490 -13.76 -15.52 6.81
C LEU A 490 -14.30 -14.48 7.79
N TYR A 491 -14.25 -14.77 9.08
CA TYR A 491 -14.96 -13.96 10.08
C TYR A 491 -14.30 -14.02 11.45
N THR A 492 -14.56 -13.03 12.30
CA THR A 492 -14.11 -13.06 13.69
C THR A 492 -14.98 -13.96 14.57
N PRO A 493 -14.40 -14.86 15.38
CA PRO A 493 -15.16 -15.61 16.38
C PRO A 493 -15.53 -14.75 17.60
N ASN A 494 -15.00 -13.54 17.73
CA ASN A 494 -15.35 -12.61 18.80
C ASN A 494 -16.71 -11.98 18.50
N LEU A 495 -17.72 -12.32 19.30
CA LEU A 495 -19.11 -11.95 19.02
C LEU A 495 -19.35 -10.43 19.00
N ASP A 496 -18.67 -9.70 19.86
CA ASP A 496 -18.72 -8.25 19.93
C ASP A 496 -18.07 -7.58 18.71
N HIS A 497 -17.14 -8.26 18.04
CA HIS A 497 -16.52 -7.79 16.81
C HIS A 497 -17.34 -8.12 15.55
N LEU A 498 -18.46 -8.86 15.70
CA LEU A 498 -19.46 -9.12 14.66
C LEU A 498 -20.62 -8.11 14.73
N SER A 499 -20.27 -6.83 14.85
CA SER A 499 -21.24 -5.74 15.03
C SER A 499 -20.86 -4.49 14.22
N ASN A 500 -21.88 -3.68 13.93
CA ASN A 500 -21.75 -2.34 13.38
C ASN A 500 -22.31 -1.34 14.41
N ASP A 501 -21.56 -1.10 15.48
CA ASP A 501 -21.99 -0.39 16.69
C ASP A 501 -23.21 -1.04 17.37
N GLN A 502 -24.41 -0.53 17.12
CA GLN A 502 -25.66 -1.01 17.74
C GLN A 502 -26.31 -2.17 16.99
N GLU A 503 -25.80 -2.52 15.80
CA GLU A 503 -26.34 -3.58 14.96
C GLU A 503 -25.52 -4.87 15.09
N ASN A 504 -26.21 -6.01 15.25
CA ASN A 504 -25.59 -7.33 15.25
C ASN A 504 -25.43 -7.87 13.83
N PHE A 505 -24.57 -8.88 13.65
CA PHE A 505 -24.31 -9.57 12.37
C PHE A 505 -23.61 -8.67 11.34
N GLY A 506 -22.65 -7.88 11.81
CA GLY A 506 -21.79 -7.00 11.00
C GLY A 506 -20.30 -7.24 11.26
N GLY A 507 -19.50 -6.17 11.19
CA GLY A 507 -18.11 -6.15 11.64
C GLY A 507 -17.14 -6.97 10.78
N LEU A 508 -16.18 -7.66 11.42
CA LEU A 508 -15.12 -8.45 10.76
C LEU A 508 -15.68 -9.76 10.21
N MET A 509 -16.35 -9.66 9.07
CA MET A 509 -16.83 -10.79 8.30
C MET A 509 -16.73 -10.49 6.82
N THR A 510 -16.39 -11.49 6.02
CA THR A 510 -16.50 -11.47 4.57
C THR A 510 -16.80 -12.87 4.04
N GLU A 511 -17.06 -12.97 2.75
CA GLU A 511 -17.35 -14.21 2.05
C GLU A 511 -16.16 -14.69 1.22
N VAL A 512 -16.07 -16.02 1.10
CA VAL A 512 -15.12 -16.73 0.25
C VAL A 512 -15.91 -17.55 -0.75
N HIS A 513 -15.92 -17.12 -2.01
CA HIS A 513 -16.67 -17.76 -3.09
C HIS A 513 -15.78 -18.70 -3.87
N ILE A 514 -16.28 -19.92 -4.11
CA ILE A 514 -15.66 -20.84 -5.08
C ILE A 514 -16.29 -20.60 -6.45
N CYS A 515 -15.46 -20.25 -7.41
CA CYS A 515 -15.84 -19.85 -8.77
C CYS A 515 -15.39 -20.90 -9.79
N SER A 516 -16.05 -20.99 -10.95
CA SER A 516 -15.59 -21.83 -12.06
C SER A 516 -14.30 -21.29 -12.67
N ALA A 517 -14.15 -19.97 -12.69
CA ALA A 517 -12.92 -19.25 -13.02
C ALA A 517 -12.89 -17.89 -12.30
N VAL A 518 -11.69 -17.36 -12.05
CA VAL A 518 -11.49 -16.02 -11.50
C VAL A 518 -10.47 -15.28 -12.36
N ASP A 519 -10.74 -14.02 -12.69
CA ASP A 519 -9.73 -13.16 -13.29
C ASP A 519 -8.74 -12.70 -12.20
N PRO A 520 -7.43 -13.02 -12.31
CA PRO A 520 -6.45 -12.67 -11.29
C PRO A 520 -6.23 -11.16 -11.11
N ILE A 521 -6.60 -10.34 -12.10
CA ILE A 521 -6.45 -8.88 -12.06
C ILE A 521 -7.72 -8.25 -11.50
N THR A 522 -8.87 -8.48 -12.14
CA THR A 522 -10.13 -7.84 -11.77
C THR A 522 -10.84 -8.51 -10.59
N LYS A 523 -10.37 -9.70 -10.19
CA LYS A 523 -10.96 -10.56 -9.15
C LYS A 523 -12.39 -11.03 -9.46
N HIS A 524 -12.87 -10.82 -10.67
CA HIS A 524 -14.22 -11.16 -11.08
C HIS A 524 -14.45 -12.68 -11.04
N CYS A 525 -15.50 -13.10 -10.33
CA CYS A 525 -15.93 -14.50 -10.22
C CYS A 525 -16.83 -14.90 -11.41
N THR A 526 -16.47 -15.98 -12.10
CA THR A 526 -17.41 -16.67 -13.00
C THR A 526 -17.99 -17.88 -12.27
N LEU A 527 -19.31 -18.05 -12.26
CA LEU A 527 -19.98 -19.17 -11.57
C LEU A 527 -20.04 -20.44 -12.41
#